data_AF-K7MY69-F1
#
_entry.id   AF-K7MY69-F1
#
_cell.length_a   1.000
_cell.length_b   1.000
_cell.length_c   1.000
_cell.angle_alpha   90.00
_cell.angle_beta   90.00
_cell.angle_gamma   90.00
#
_symmetry.space_group_name_H-M   'P 1'
#
loop_
_entity.id
_entity.type
_entity.pdbx_description
1 polymer ?
#
loop_
_entity_poly.entity_id
_entity_poly.type
_entity_poly.pdbx_seq_one_letter_code
_entity_poly.pdbx_strand_id
1 'polypeptide(L)'
;MRFALHNSKGGSQHHLAFHTQILFSMGSQTQSQLHVVDFTDENMKPGTDAWLSACSVVRTELENNGFFMARYDKVGKELCDSVVFAVEEFFGLPVETKAQKTSDKPFHGYLGQVSWLPLYESVGIDDPLTLQGCQKFAHIMWPEGNGRFCESINEYAKLLGELDHMAKRMVFESYGVDMQRCDSFIESNDYLLRCMKYRTPQMDENDLGLQPHSDLTITSIVHQLNNLNGLEIKLKDGEWKEIDASPSLFVVMAGDAFNVWSNGRIRPCEHRVTMNGKKSRYSMGLFSFGGNKMMRIPDELVNDQHPLRYKPIFDHYEYLRFYDKEKIKEPYSRIQAYCGISSLQ
;
A
#
# COMPACT_ATOMS: atom_id res chain seq x y z
N MET A 1 16.37 17.32 78.97
CA MET A 1 16.13 16.06 78.24
C MET A 1 16.69 16.26 76.83
N ARG A 2 17.42 15.25 76.33
CA ARG A 2 18.49 15.37 75.32
C ARG A 2 18.01 15.44 73.86
N PHE A 3 18.77 16.23 73.08
CA PHE A 3 19.04 16.25 71.63
C PHE A 3 17.97 16.71 70.62
N ALA A 4 18.35 17.80 69.93
CA ALA A 4 17.84 18.28 68.65
C ALA A 4 18.57 17.59 67.49
N LEU A 5 17.88 17.42 66.35
CA LEU A 5 18.48 17.21 65.03
C LEU A 5 17.70 18.03 63.99
N HIS A 6 18.38 19.00 63.39
CA HIS A 6 18.08 19.58 62.09
C HIS A 6 18.60 18.63 61.01
N ASN A 7 17.88 18.47 59.89
CA ASN A 7 18.50 18.24 58.59
C ASN A 7 17.52 18.55 57.44
N SER A 8 17.94 19.48 56.59
CA SER A 8 17.39 19.83 55.29
C SER A 8 17.96 18.92 54.19
N LYS A 9 17.12 18.40 53.29
CA LYS A 9 17.44 17.98 51.90
C LYS A 9 16.13 18.15 51.10
N GLY A 10 16.06 18.82 49.95
CA GLY A 10 17.01 18.89 48.85
C GLY A 10 16.75 17.71 47.92
N GLY A 11 15.83 17.87 46.97
CA GLY A 11 15.44 16.82 46.02
C GLY A 11 14.89 17.41 44.72
N SER A 12 15.78 17.63 43.77
CA SER A 12 15.47 17.85 42.35
C SER A 12 15.13 16.50 41.71
N GLN A 13 14.03 16.40 40.95
CA GLN A 13 13.88 15.30 39.98
C GLN A 13 13.23 15.79 38.68
N HIS A 14 14.09 15.82 37.66
CA HIS A 14 13.89 15.37 36.29
C HIS A 14 12.68 15.88 35.50
N HIS A 15 12.90 16.97 34.76
CA HIS A 15 12.29 17.18 33.45
C HIS A 15 12.84 16.15 32.45
N LEU A 16 12.01 15.18 32.04
CA LEU A 16 12.19 14.49 30.75
C LEU A 16 11.59 15.39 29.66
N ALA A 17 12.45 16.08 28.91
CA ALA A 17 12.07 16.74 27.68
C ALA A 17 12.30 15.77 26.52
N PHE A 18 11.20 15.25 25.95
CA PHE A 18 11.23 14.57 24.66
C PHE A 18 11.77 15.52 23.60
N HIS A 19 12.98 15.24 23.11
CA HIS A 19 13.57 15.92 21.98
C HIS A 19 12.91 15.41 20.69
N THR A 20 11.85 16.07 20.25
CA THR A 20 11.47 16.08 18.82
C THR A 20 12.43 17.04 18.13
N GLN A 21 13.46 16.53 17.47
CA GLN A 21 14.31 17.34 16.59
C GLN A 21 13.50 17.76 15.36
N ILE A 22 12.88 18.93 15.45
CA ILE A 22 12.40 19.68 14.28
C ILE A 22 13.60 20.43 13.74
N LEU A 23 14.20 19.90 12.68
CA LEU A 23 15.19 20.61 11.86
C LEU A 23 14.47 21.76 11.13
N PHE A 24 14.52 22.97 11.70
CA PHE A 24 14.13 24.19 10.99
C PHE A 24 15.26 24.62 10.06
N SER A 25 15.11 24.33 8.78
CA SER A 25 15.77 25.09 7.70
C SER A 25 14.92 26.33 7.42
N MET A 26 15.47 27.52 7.68
CA MET A 26 14.88 28.78 7.25
C MET A 26 15.30 29.07 5.80
N GLY A 27 14.40 28.84 4.86
CA GLY A 27 14.55 29.29 3.48
C GLY A 27 13.77 28.42 2.47
N SER A 28 12.83 29.05 1.78
CA SER A 28 12.01 28.52 0.67
C SER A 28 10.83 27.62 1.08
N GLN A 29 9.64 28.01 0.59
CA GLN A 29 8.33 27.33 0.59
C GLN A 29 8.26 26.00 1.35
N THR A 30 7.38 25.93 2.35
CA THR A 30 6.94 24.69 3.01
C THR A 30 6.38 23.72 1.97
N GLN A 31 7.25 22.95 1.31
CA GLN A 31 6.86 21.65 0.80
C GLN A 31 6.40 20.88 2.03
N SER A 32 5.10 20.58 2.10
CA SER A 32 4.58 19.68 3.13
C SER A 32 5.39 18.40 3.06
N GLN A 33 6.29 18.22 4.03
CA GLN A 33 7.16 17.07 4.10
C GLN A 33 6.25 15.86 4.30
N LEU A 34 6.30 14.89 3.38
CA LEU A 34 5.46 13.69 3.48
C LEU A 34 5.77 12.97 4.79
N HIS A 35 4.74 12.69 5.58
CA HIS A 35 4.92 11.99 6.84
C HIS A 35 5.32 10.53 6.60
N VAL A 36 6.46 10.15 7.18
CA VAL A 36 6.98 8.77 7.17
C VAL A 36 6.69 8.14 8.52
N VAL A 37 5.96 7.03 8.51
CA VAL A 37 5.73 6.19 9.69
C VAL A 37 6.82 5.12 9.74
N ASP A 38 7.55 5.04 10.85
CA ASP A 38 8.65 4.10 11.01
C ASP A 38 8.15 2.78 11.62
N PHE A 39 8.00 1.75 10.78
CA PHE A 39 7.60 0.40 11.19
C PHE A 39 8.80 -0.46 11.64
N THR A 40 10.01 0.11 11.67
CA THR A 40 11.22 -0.55 12.16
C THR A 40 11.49 -0.22 13.63
N ASP A 41 10.85 0.81 14.18
CA ASP A 41 11.03 1.20 15.57
C ASP A 41 10.60 0.05 16.51
N GLU A 42 11.53 -0.44 17.32
CA GLU A 42 11.29 -1.52 18.28
C GLU A 42 10.26 -1.15 19.37
N ASN A 43 9.99 0.14 19.55
CA ASN A 43 8.95 0.65 20.44
C ASN A 43 7.56 0.68 19.80
N MET A 44 7.47 0.47 18.48
CA MET A 44 6.23 0.43 17.71
C MET A 44 5.47 -0.88 17.93
N LYS A 45 4.99 -1.11 19.16
CA LYS A 45 4.25 -2.30 19.58
C LYS A 45 2.81 -1.94 19.95
N PRO A 46 1.81 -2.80 19.64
CA PRO A 46 0.43 -2.55 20.03
C PRO A 46 0.28 -2.14 21.51
N GLY A 47 -0.44 -1.04 21.74
CA GLY A 47 -0.69 -0.48 23.07
C GLY A 47 0.37 0.47 23.63
N THR A 48 1.50 0.69 22.96
CA THR A 48 2.47 1.74 23.36
C THR A 48 2.03 3.12 22.88
N ASP A 49 2.54 4.19 23.52
CA ASP A 49 2.26 5.57 23.08
C ASP A 49 2.73 5.83 21.64
N ALA A 50 3.85 5.21 21.23
CA ALA A 50 4.35 5.28 19.87
C ALA A 50 3.36 4.67 18.87
N TRP A 51 2.81 3.49 19.19
CA TRP A 51 1.79 2.84 18.37
C TRP A 51 0.50 3.64 18.29
N LEU A 52 -0.03 4.13 19.42
CA LEU A 52 -1.25 4.95 19.43
C LEU A 52 -1.08 6.25 18.64
N SER A 53 0.10 6.87 18.72
CA SER A 53 0.44 8.04 17.92
C SER A 53 0.48 7.69 16.42
N ALA A 54 1.12 6.57 16.06
CA ALA A 54 1.16 6.09 14.68
C ALA A 54 -0.24 5.76 14.13
N CYS A 55 -1.12 5.15 14.93
CA CYS A 55 -2.52 4.92 14.58
C CYS A 55 -3.23 6.21 14.15
N SER A 56 -3.04 7.29 14.93
CA SER A 56 -3.63 8.59 14.62
C SER A 56 -3.08 9.19 13.32
N VAL A 57 -1.76 9.11 13.11
CA VAL A 57 -1.09 9.59 11.89
C VAL A 57 -1.56 8.81 10.66
N VAL A 58 -1.51 7.48 10.71
CA VAL A 58 -1.94 6.59 9.63
C VAL A 58 -3.39 6.87 9.23
N ARG A 59 -4.31 6.98 10.20
CA ARG A 59 -5.71 7.32 9.91
C ARG A 59 -5.83 8.67 9.23
N THR A 60 -5.17 9.69 9.78
CA THR A 60 -5.26 11.08 9.29
C THR A 60 -4.73 11.20 7.86
N GLU A 61 -3.62 10.54 7.55
CA GLU A 61 -3.04 10.57 6.20
C GLU A 61 -3.91 9.81 5.18
N LEU A 62 -4.49 8.68 5.57
CA LEU A 62 -5.44 7.95 4.73
C LEU A 62 -6.76 8.70 4.51
N GLU A 63 -7.27 9.41 5.52
CA GLU A 63 -8.45 10.28 5.39
C GLU A 63 -8.17 11.51 4.51
N ASN A 64 -6.96 12.08 4.55
CA ASN A 64 -6.64 13.30 3.81
C ASN A 64 -6.14 13.06 2.40
N ASN A 65 -5.21 12.13 2.22
CA ASN A 65 -4.47 11.92 0.98
C ASN A 65 -4.65 10.50 0.42
N GLY A 66 -5.16 9.55 1.22
CA GLY A 66 -5.34 8.16 0.80
C GLY A 66 -4.05 7.33 0.83
N PHE A 67 -2.95 7.87 1.33
CA PHE A 67 -1.69 7.14 1.46
C PHE A 67 -0.86 7.65 2.64
N PHE A 68 0.15 6.87 3.03
CA PHE A 68 1.27 7.33 3.84
C PHE A 68 2.56 6.62 3.40
N MET A 69 3.71 7.19 3.76
CA MET A 69 5.00 6.55 3.56
C MET A 69 5.36 5.69 4.77
N ALA A 70 5.84 4.48 4.54
CA ALA A 70 6.31 3.56 5.56
C ALA A 70 7.81 3.33 5.41
N ARG A 71 8.58 3.53 6.48
CA ARG A 71 9.93 2.98 6.58
C ARG A 71 9.84 1.57 7.14
N TYR A 72 10.46 0.61 6.46
CA TYR A 72 10.41 -0.79 6.87
C TYR A 72 11.70 -1.54 6.54
N ASP A 73 12.72 -1.40 7.40
CA ASP A 73 14.07 -1.92 7.17
C ASP A 73 14.18 -3.44 7.36
N LYS A 74 13.10 -4.11 7.80
CA LYS A 74 13.02 -5.59 7.78
C LYS A 74 13.20 -6.13 6.36
N VAL A 75 12.80 -5.37 5.34
CA VAL A 75 13.22 -5.67 3.97
C VAL A 75 14.67 -5.18 3.83
N GLY A 76 15.60 -6.04 4.23
CA GLY A 76 17.02 -5.74 4.18
C GLY A 76 17.53 -5.56 2.76
N LYS A 77 18.69 -4.89 2.63
CA LYS A 77 19.34 -4.62 1.33
C LYS A 77 19.55 -5.90 0.51
N GLU A 78 20.01 -6.98 1.13
CA GLU A 78 20.27 -8.24 0.44
C GLU A 78 19.01 -8.83 -0.20
N LEU A 79 17.89 -8.85 0.54
CA LEU A 79 16.61 -9.30 0.00
C LEU A 79 16.13 -8.38 -1.12
N CYS A 80 16.27 -7.05 -0.94
CA CYS A 80 15.92 -6.08 -1.98
C CYS A 80 16.73 -6.32 -3.28
N ASP A 81 18.04 -6.51 -3.18
CA ASP A 81 18.91 -6.82 -4.32
C ASP A 81 18.51 -8.15 -4.99
N SER A 82 18.17 -9.18 -4.20
CA SER A 82 17.72 -10.47 -4.72
C SER A 82 16.38 -10.36 -5.47
N VAL A 83 15.46 -9.55 -4.95
CA VAL A 83 14.17 -9.26 -5.59
C VAL A 83 14.37 -8.46 -6.88
N VAL A 84 15.25 -7.45 -6.91
CA VAL A 84 15.62 -6.73 -8.14
C VAL A 84 16.10 -7.72 -9.20
N PHE A 85 17.05 -8.59 -8.84
CA PHE A 85 17.58 -9.60 -9.74
C PHE A 85 16.49 -10.55 -10.27
N ALA A 86 15.61 -11.04 -9.39
CA ALA A 86 14.50 -11.91 -9.75
C ALA A 86 13.50 -11.24 -10.73
N VAL A 87 13.21 -9.96 -10.51
CA VAL A 87 12.33 -9.17 -11.38
C VAL A 87 12.99 -8.89 -12.73
N GLU A 88 14.28 -8.57 -12.76
CA GLU A 88 15.04 -8.38 -14.00
C GLU A 88 15.12 -9.67 -14.83
N GLU A 89 15.41 -10.80 -14.17
CA GLU A 89 15.43 -12.13 -14.79
C GLU A 89 14.06 -12.46 -15.40
N PHE A 90 12.97 -12.27 -14.65
CA PHE A 90 11.60 -12.46 -15.15
C PHE A 90 11.33 -11.60 -16.39
N PHE A 91 11.60 -10.29 -16.32
CA PHE A 91 11.31 -9.39 -17.44
C PHE A 91 12.22 -9.60 -18.65
N GLY A 92 13.34 -10.30 -18.47
CA GLY A 92 14.24 -10.77 -19.54
C GLY A 92 13.72 -11.98 -20.32
N LEU A 93 12.69 -12.67 -19.84
CA LEU A 93 12.05 -13.76 -20.56
C LEU A 93 11.33 -13.29 -21.84
N PRO A 94 11.15 -14.18 -22.84
CA PRO A 94 10.35 -13.89 -24.03
C PRO A 94 8.94 -13.41 -23.67
N VAL A 95 8.37 -12.53 -24.49
CA VAL A 95 7.00 -12.00 -24.29
C VAL A 95 5.99 -13.14 -24.31
N GLU A 96 6.20 -14.12 -25.19
CA GLU A 96 5.35 -15.30 -25.34
C GLU A 96 5.30 -16.12 -24.06
N THR A 97 6.43 -16.26 -23.36
CA THR A 97 6.50 -16.94 -22.05
C THR A 97 5.74 -16.14 -21.00
N LYS A 98 5.99 -14.83 -20.89
CA LYS A 98 5.32 -13.97 -19.91
C LYS A 98 3.80 -13.93 -20.11
N ALA A 99 3.36 -13.92 -21.37
CA ALA A 99 1.95 -13.92 -21.75
C ALA A 99 1.20 -15.22 -21.39
N GLN A 100 1.90 -16.31 -21.03
CA GLN A 100 1.26 -17.54 -20.55
C GLN A 100 0.58 -17.34 -19.18
N LYS A 101 0.97 -16.33 -18.40
CA LYS A 101 0.28 -16.00 -17.15
C LYS A 101 -1.05 -15.32 -17.45
N THR A 102 -2.09 -16.13 -17.52
CA THR A 102 -3.49 -15.69 -17.58
C THR A 102 -4.14 -15.82 -16.19
N SER A 103 -5.37 -15.33 -16.05
CA SER A 103 -6.20 -15.52 -14.87
C SER A 103 -7.65 -15.19 -15.19
N ASP A 104 -8.59 -15.93 -14.59
CA ASP A 104 -10.02 -15.59 -14.60
C ASP A 104 -10.34 -14.47 -13.61
N LYS A 105 -9.43 -14.19 -12.66
CA LYS A 105 -9.54 -13.04 -11.76
C LYS A 105 -9.13 -11.77 -12.53
N PRO A 106 -10.00 -10.74 -12.59
CA PRO A 106 -9.67 -9.49 -13.28
C PRO A 106 -8.34 -8.91 -12.77
N PHE A 107 -7.48 -8.48 -13.68
CA PHE A 107 -6.20 -7.84 -13.33
C PHE A 107 -5.22 -8.74 -12.56
N HIS A 108 -5.24 -10.06 -12.71
CA HIS A 108 -4.24 -10.98 -12.11
C HIS A 108 -3.25 -11.58 -13.14
N GLY A 109 -3.51 -11.40 -14.43
CA GLY A 109 -2.66 -11.89 -15.52
C GLY A 109 -1.48 -10.97 -15.84
N TYR A 110 -0.76 -11.36 -16.89
CA TYR A 110 0.19 -10.52 -17.61
C TYR A 110 -0.54 -9.37 -18.33
N LEU A 111 0.06 -8.19 -18.29
CA LEU A 111 -0.36 -7.00 -19.04
C LEU A 111 0.88 -6.34 -19.63
N GLY A 112 0.98 -6.31 -20.94
CA GLY A 112 2.07 -5.67 -21.68
C GLY A 112 1.74 -5.63 -23.16
N GLN A 113 2.56 -4.93 -23.95
CA GLN A 113 2.38 -4.80 -25.40
C GLN A 113 1.03 -4.17 -25.81
N VAL A 114 0.48 -3.31 -24.96
CA VAL A 114 -0.77 -2.58 -25.24
C VAL A 114 -0.45 -1.16 -25.71
N SER A 115 -1.04 -0.75 -26.83
CA SER A 115 -0.74 0.54 -27.48
C SER A 115 -1.03 1.77 -26.61
N TRP A 116 -2.01 1.66 -25.71
CA TRP A 116 -2.43 2.75 -24.81
C TRP A 116 -1.61 2.84 -23.50
N LEU A 117 -0.72 1.87 -23.25
CA LEU A 117 0.29 1.89 -22.16
C LEU A 117 1.64 1.39 -22.71
N PRO A 118 2.26 2.12 -23.64
CA PRO A 118 3.40 1.60 -24.40
C PRO A 118 4.66 1.40 -23.57
N LEU A 119 4.76 2.09 -22.42
CA LEU A 119 5.92 2.02 -21.54
C LEU A 119 5.82 0.92 -20.49
N TYR A 120 4.61 0.41 -20.22
CA TYR A 120 4.31 -0.43 -19.06
C TYR A 120 4.19 -1.91 -19.40
N GLU A 121 4.80 -2.74 -18.56
CA GLU A 121 4.68 -4.18 -18.57
C GLU A 121 4.52 -4.67 -17.13
N SER A 122 3.61 -5.61 -16.87
CA SER A 122 3.39 -6.15 -15.53
C SER A 122 2.83 -7.55 -15.53
N VAL A 123 2.98 -8.23 -14.40
CA VAL A 123 2.39 -9.56 -14.16
C VAL A 123 2.00 -9.70 -12.70
N GLY A 124 0.91 -10.44 -12.44
CA GLY A 124 0.49 -10.81 -11.10
C GLY A 124 0.98 -12.21 -10.68
N ILE A 125 1.41 -12.32 -9.42
CA ILE A 125 1.76 -13.55 -8.71
C ILE A 125 0.69 -13.76 -7.62
N ASP A 126 -0.15 -14.77 -7.84
CA ASP A 126 -1.21 -15.15 -6.90
C ASP A 126 -0.63 -15.86 -5.66
N ASP A 127 -1.25 -15.64 -4.50
CA ASP A 127 -0.89 -16.24 -3.22
C ASP A 127 0.61 -16.11 -2.84
N PRO A 128 1.22 -14.93 -3.00
CA PRO A 128 2.67 -14.74 -2.93
C PRO A 128 3.23 -14.96 -1.51
N LEU A 129 2.37 -14.86 -0.49
CA LEU A 129 2.69 -15.16 0.91
C LEU A 129 3.00 -16.65 1.15
N THR A 130 2.65 -17.52 0.21
CA THR A 130 2.95 -18.95 0.27
C THR A 130 4.04 -19.32 -0.74
N LEU A 131 4.94 -20.22 -0.33
CA LEU A 131 5.96 -20.75 -1.25
C LEU A 131 5.30 -21.47 -2.44
N GLN A 132 4.16 -22.14 -2.20
CA GLN A 132 3.40 -22.81 -3.24
C GLN A 132 2.85 -21.84 -4.29
N GLY A 133 2.33 -20.67 -3.90
CA GLY A 133 1.87 -19.64 -4.84
C GLY A 133 3.01 -19.16 -5.74
N CYS A 134 4.17 -18.88 -5.16
CA CYS A 134 5.38 -18.49 -5.89
C CYS A 134 5.86 -19.61 -6.83
N GLN A 135 5.84 -20.87 -6.37
CA GLN A 135 6.19 -22.03 -7.19
C GLN A 135 5.24 -22.21 -8.37
N LYS A 136 3.91 -22.08 -8.17
CA LYS A 136 2.93 -22.16 -9.27
C LYS A 136 3.23 -21.12 -10.35
N PHE A 137 3.54 -19.88 -9.96
CA PHE A 137 3.96 -18.85 -10.90
C PHE A 137 5.28 -19.22 -11.59
N ALA A 138 6.28 -19.66 -10.83
CA ALA A 138 7.59 -20.01 -11.38
C ALA A 138 7.52 -21.14 -12.41
N HIS A 139 6.68 -22.16 -12.22
CA HIS A 139 6.52 -23.24 -13.20
C HIS A 139 5.90 -22.80 -14.53
N ILE A 140 5.14 -21.69 -14.55
CA ILE A 140 4.64 -21.09 -15.80
C ILE A 140 5.81 -20.42 -16.55
N MET A 141 6.69 -19.73 -15.83
CA MET A 141 7.78 -18.93 -16.42
C MET A 141 9.03 -19.76 -16.74
N TRP A 142 9.32 -20.74 -15.89
CA TRP A 142 10.45 -21.67 -15.97
C TRP A 142 9.89 -23.07 -15.72
N PRO A 143 9.68 -23.91 -16.76
CA PRO A 143 9.07 -25.23 -16.60
C PRO A 143 9.79 -26.16 -15.61
N GLU A 144 11.12 -26.02 -15.48
CA GLU A 144 11.95 -26.75 -14.51
C GLU A 144 11.91 -26.14 -13.08
N GLY A 145 11.15 -25.07 -12.90
CA GLY A 145 11.10 -24.25 -11.70
C GLY A 145 12.22 -23.21 -11.62
N ASN A 146 12.11 -22.32 -10.63
CA ASN A 146 13.14 -21.34 -10.27
C ASN A 146 13.12 -21.15 -8.75
N GLY A 147 13.89 -21.97 -8.03
CA GLY A 147 13.89 -22.00 -6.57
C GLY A 147 14.31 -20.67 -5.94
N ARG A 148 15.38 -20.07 -6.48
CA ARG A 148 15.89 -18.76 -6.01
C ARG A 148 14.86 -17.64 -6.17
N PHE A 149 14.16 -17.61 -7.30
CA PHE A 149 13.04 -16.69 -7.51
C PHE A 149 11.95 -16.93 -6.46
N CYS A 150 11.54 -18.18 -6.26
CA CYS A 150 10.46 -18.51 -5.33
C CYS A 150 10.78 -18.10 -3.89
N GLU A 151 11.99 -18.40 -3.42
CA GLU A 151 12.44 -18.06 -2.07
C GLU A 151 12.47 -16.54 -1.87
N SER A 152 13.13 -15.81 -2.77
CA SER A 152 13.27 -14.35 -2.67
C SER A 152 11.93 -13.64 -2.71
N ILE A 153 11.05 -14.04 -3.65
CA ILE A 153 9.73 -13.43 -3.80
C ILE A 153 8.81 -13.79 -2.64
N ASN A 154 8.86 -15.02 -2.14
CA ASN A 154 8.02 -15.43 -1.00
C ASN A 154 8.42 -14.71 0.28
N GLU A 155 9.72 -14.65 0.58
CA GLU A 155 10.24 -13.94 1.76
C GLU A 155 9.86 -12.46 1.71
N TYR A 156 10.09 -11.81 0.57
CA TYR A 156 9.69 -10.42 0.35
C TYR A 156 8.19 -10.20 0.52
N ALA A 157 7.36 -11.03 -0.10
CA ALA A 157 5.91 -10.92 -0.01
C ALA A 157 5.41 -11.08 1.44
N LYS A 158 5.99 -12.01 2.21
CA LYS A 158 5.65 -12.21 3.63
C LYS A 158 5.91 -10.96 4.45
N LEU A 159 7.07 -10.33 4.27
CA LEU A 159 7.40 -9.08 4.97
C LEU A 159 6.42 -7.95 4.62
N LEU A 160 6.04 -7.81 3.35
CA LEU A 160 5.03 -6.83 2.95
C LEU A 160 3.64 -7.18 3.50
N GLY A 161 3.29 -8.46 3.61
CA GLY A 161 2.06 -8.90 4.26
C GLY A 161 2.02 -8.56 5.75
N GLU A 162 3.16 -8.66 6.45
CA GLU A 162 3.28 -8.18 7.84
C GLU A 162 3.06 -6.66 7.93
N LEU A 163 3.66 -5.89 7.03
CA LEU A 163 3.48 -4.44 6.98
C LEU A 163 2.01 -4.07 6.73
N ASP A 164 1.36 -4.76 5.79
CA ASP A 164 -0.05 -4.57 5.48
C ASP A 164 -0.96 -4.86 6.68
N HIS A 165 -0.68 -5.96 7.39
CA HIS A 165 -1.41 -6.31 8.61
C HIS A 165 -1.25 -5.22 9.67
N MET A 166 -0.02 -4.77 9.95
CA MET A 166 0.22 -3.71 10.93
C MET A 166 -0.50 -2.41 10.54
N ALA A 167 -0.42 -1.99 9.28
CA ALA A 167 -1.10 -0.79 8.79
C ALA A 167 -2.63 -0.87 8.96
N LYS A 168 -3.25 -1.99 8.56
CA LYS A 168 -4.70 -2.20 8.74
C LYS A 168 -5.09 -2.20 10.22
N ARG A 169 -4.31 -2.87 11.06
CA ARG A 169 -4.54 -2.91 12.50
C ARG A 169 -4.52 -1.51 13.11
N MET A 170 -3.53 -0.68 12.73
CA MET A 170 -3.45 0.71 13.16
C MET A 170 -4.71 1.50 12.77
N VAL A 171 -5.19 1.32 11.54
CA VAL A 171 -6.46 1.94 11.09
C VAL A 171 -7.63 1.47 11.94
N PHE A 172 -7.77 0.17 12.17
CA PHE A 172 -8.91 -0.37 12.91
C PHE A 172 -8.93 0.11 14.36
N GLU A 173 -7.80 0.04 15.05
CA GLU A 173 -7.68 0.55 16.41
C GLU A 173 -7.95 2.06 16.49
N SER A 174 -7.48 2.84 15.49
CA SER A 174 -7.71 4.29 15.44
C SER A 174 -9.18 4.69 15.28
N TYR A 175 -10.01 3.82 14.68
CA TYR A 175 -11.44 4.02 14.54
C TYR A 175 -12.25 3.44 15.70
N GLY A 176 -11.62 2.67 16.60
CA GLY A 176 -12.30 2.04 17.73
C GLY A 176 -13.32 0.98 17.31
N VAL A 177 -13.09 0.29 16.19
CA VAL A 177 -13.96 -0.81 15.72
C VAL A 177 -13.66 -2.10 16.46
N ASP A 178 -14.58 -3.07 16.43
CA ASP A 178 -14.34 -4.41 16.95
C ASP A 178 -13.12 -5.09 16.30
N MET A 179 -12.06 -5.25 17.10
CA MET A 179 -10.79 -5.85 16.66
C MET A 179 -10.90 -7.34 16.35
N GLN A 180 -11.78 -8.10 17.01
CA GLN A 180 -11.93 -9.53 16.72
C GLN A 180 -12.52 -9.74 15.32
N ARG A 181 -13.53 -8.92 14.98
CA ARG A 181 -14.10 -8.90 13.63
C ARG A 181 -13.06 -8.47 12.59
N CYS A 182 -12.24 -7.48 12.92
CA CYS A 182 -11.22 -6.97 12.02
C CYS A 182 -10.05 -7.94 11.80
N ASP A 183 -9.62 -8.67 12.83
CA ASP A 183 -8.59 -9.71 12.69
C ASP A 183 -9.09 -10.80 11.72
N SER A 184 -10.35 -11.25 11.84
CA SER A 184 -10.94 -12.21 10.88
C SER A 184 -11.09 -11.66 9.45
N PHE A 185 -11.21 -10.34 9.31
CA PHE A 185 -11.21 -9.67 8.01
C PHE A 185 -9.79 -9.68 7.40
N ILE A 186 -8.75 -9.34 8.17
CA ILE A 186 -7.36 -9.38 7.69
C ILE A 186 -6.97 -10.80 7.27
N GLU A 187 -7.28 -11.80 8.10
CA GLU A 187 -6.97 -13.21 7.84
C GLU A 187 -7.66 -13.75 6.58
N SER A 188 -8.79 -13.16 6.18
CA SER A 188 -9.51 -13.55 4.97
C SER A 188 -9.01 -12.88 3.70
N ASN A 189 -8.03 -11.98 3.80
CA ASN A 189 -7.56 -11.26 2.62
C ASN A 189 -6.73 -12.17 1.71
N ASP A 190 -7.03 -12.09 0.42
CA ASP A 190 -6.15 -12.61 -0.62
C ASP A 190 -5.12 -11.54 -0.98
N TYR A 191 -3.95 -11.97 -1.43
CA TYR A 191 -2.90 -11.06 -1.89
C TYR A 191 -2.47 -11.39 -3.32
N LEU A 192 -2.21 -10.33 -4.09
CA LEU A 192 -1.55 -10.38 -5.38
C LEU A 192 -0.25 -9.58 -5.28
N LEU A 193 0.89 -10.20 -5.60
CA LEU A 193 2.12 -9.45 -5.79
C LEU A 193 2.26 -9.14 -7.28
N ARG A 194 2.35 -7.88 -7.65
CA ARG A 194 2.54 -7.46 -9.04
C ARG A 194 3.96 -7.00 -9.28
N CYS A 195 4.63 -7.63 -10.23
CA CYS A 195 5.88 -7.15 -10.78
C CYS A 195 5.58 -6.13 -11.89
N MET A 196 6.26 -4.99 -11.89
CA MET A 196 6.03 -3.90 -12.83
C MET A 196 7.35 -3.41 -13.42
N LYS A 197 7.37 -3.23 -14.73
CA LYS A 197 8.48 -2.66 -15.50
C LYS A 197 7.97 -1.49 -16.32
N TYR A 198 8.77 -0.44 -16.35
CA TYR A 198 8.56 0.72 -17.19
C TYR A 198 9.81 0.92 -18.04
N ARG A 199 9.68 0.82 -19.35
CA ARG A 199 10.79 1.17 -20.26
C ARG A 199 10.89 2.70 -20.40
N THR A 200 12.03 3.16 -20.88
CA THR A 200 12.20 4.58 -21.21
C THR A 200 11.34 4.97 -22.41
N PRO A 201 10.78 6.18 -22.42
CA PRO A 201 10.13 6.72 -23.61
C PRO A 201 11.15 6.95 -24.75
N GLN A 202 10.71 6.74 -25.99
CA GLN A 202 11.42 7.17 -27.19
C GLN A 202 11.15 8.66 -27.48
N MET A 203 11.87 9.25 -28.45
CA MET A 203 11.89 10.70 -28.68
C MET A 203 10.50 11.33 -28.92
N ASP A 204 9.54 10.56 -29.44
CA ASP A 204 8.17 11.01 -29.77
C ASP A 204 7.09 10.39 -28.87
N GLU A 205 7.49 9.69 -27.80
CA GLU A 205 6.54 9.08 -26.86
C GLU A 205 6.31 9.98 -25.65
N ASN A 206 5.08 9.96 -25.14
CA ASN A 206 4.76 10.59 -23.85
C ASN A 206 5.53 9.89 -22.71
N ASP A 207 5.89 10.64 -21.68
CA ASP A 207 6.61 10.15 -20.50
C ASP A 207 5.72 9.39 -19.50
N LEU A 208 4.39 9.36 -19.71
CA LEU A 208 3.46 8.72 -18.79
C LEU A 208 3.57 7.19 -18.86
N GLY A 209 4.25 6.63 -17.87
CA GLY A 209 4.41 5.20 -17.65
C GLY A 209 3.09 4.51 -17.32
N LEU A 210 2.30 5.09 -16.42
CA LEU A 210 0.98 4.60 -16.04
C LEU A 210 0.02 5.78 -15.85
N GLN A 211 -1.18 5.65 -16.41
CA GLN A 211 -2.21 6.69 -16.37
C GLN A 211 -2.68 6.97 -14.93
N PRO A 212 -3.16 8.20 -14.63
CA PRO A 212 -3.84 8.49 -13.37
C PRO A 212 -4.97 7.50 -13.08
N HIS A 213 -4.93 6.90 -11.89
CA HIS A 213 -5.95 5.97 -11.39
C HIS A 213 -5.89 5.87 -9.87
N SER A 214 -6.92 5.28 -9.26
CA SER A 214 -6.83 4.71 -7.91
C SER A 214 -7.03 3.21 -7.98
N ASP A 215 -6.44 2.50 -7.02
CA ASP A 215 -6.54 1.05 -6.97
C ASP A 215 -7.93 0.58 -6.56
N LEU A 216 -8.35 -0.57 -7.06
CA LEU A 216 -9.61 -1.21 -6.69
C LEU A 216 -9.52 -1.98 -5.37
N THR A 217 -8.32 -2.09 -4.80
CA THR A 217 -7.96 -2.93 -3.65
C THR A 217 -8.53 -2.45 -2.32
N ILE A 218 -8.26 -3.21 -1.25
CA ILE A 218 -8.33 -2.67 0.12
C ILE A 218 -7.11 -1.76 0.33
N THR A 219 -5.93 -2.35 0.25
CA THR A 219 -4.65 -1.64 0.38
C THR A 219 -3.68 -2.10 -0.69
N SER A 220 -2.76 -1.20 -1.03
CA SER A 220 -1.65 -1.44 -1.93
C SER A 220 -0.35 -0.95 -1.30
N ILE A 221 0.68 -1.80 -1.27
CA ILE A 221 2.02 -1.45 -0.81
C ILE A 221 2.95 -1.43 -2.00
N VAL A 222 3.41 -0.27 -2.43
CA VAL A 222 4.28 -0.08 -3.59
C VAL A 222 5.72 0.21 -3.17
N HIS A 223 6.65 -0.49 -3.80
CA HIS A 223 8.10 -0.34 -3.60
C HIS A 223 8.81 -0.05 -4.94
N GLN A 224 9.69 0.96 -4.94
CA GLN A 224 10.47 1.39 -6.11
C GLN A 224 11.87 0.74 -6.06
N LEU A 225 12.04 -0.40 -6.73
CA LEU A 225 13.13 -1.35 -6.46
C LEU A 225 14.54 -0.87 -6.84
N ASN A 226 14.69 -0.12 -7.93
CA ASN A 226 15.99 0.20 -8.52
C ASN A 226 16.40 1.67 -8.36
N ASN A 227 15.94 2.32 -7.30
CA ASN A 227 16.24 3.72 -6.95
C ASN A 227 15.91 4.72 -8.08
N LEU A 228 14.90 4.41 -8.88
CA LEU A 228 14.39 5.30 -9.91
C LEU A 228 13.01 5.80 -9.50
N ASN A 229 12.91 7.12 -9.33
CA ASN A 229 11.64 7.82 -9.12
C ASN A 229 10.71 7.62 -10.33
N GLY A 230 9.45 7.91 -10.11
CA GLY A 230 8.43 7.94 -11.16
C GLY A 230 7.03 7.81 -10.61
N LEU A 231 6.85 7.25 -9.40
CA LEU A 231 5.54 7.27 -8.74
C LEU A 231 5.20 8.70 -8.32
N GLU A 232 4.03 9.16 -8.73
CA GLU A 232 3.46 10.43 -8.30
C GLU A 232 2.08 10.21 -7.70
N ILE A 233 1.78 10.91 -6.60
CA ILE A 233 0.49 10.83 -5.90
C ILE A 233 -0.20 12.18 -5.98
N LYS A 234 -1.50 12.17 -6.22
CA LYS A 234 -2.32 13.37 -6.24
C LYS A 234 -2.78 13.70 -4.83
N LEU A 235 -2.33 14.84 -4.32
CA LEU A 235 -2.68 15.33 -3.00
C LEU A 235 -4.10 15.92 -2.99
N LYS A 236 -4.62 16.18 -1.79
CA LYS A 236 -5.98 16.70 -1.57
C LYS A 236 -6.25 18.04 -2.26
N ASP A 237 -5.22 18.86 -2.43
CA ASP A 237 -5.27 20.15 -3.15
C ASP A 237 -5.25 20.00 -4.68
N GLY A 238 -5.05 18.79 -5.19
CA GLY A 238 -5.01 18.47 -6.62
C GLY A 238 -3.60 18.42 -7.22
N GLU A 239 -2.57 18.79 -6.45
CA GLU A 239 -1.18 18.77 -6.92
C GLU A 239 -0.63 17.34 -6.99
N TRP A 240 0.22 17.09 -7.99
CA TRP A 240 0.95 15.83 -8.13
C TRP A 240 2.28 15.92 -7.39
N LYS A 241 2.52 14.99 -6.46
CA LYS A 241 3.75 14.90 -5.68
C LYS A 241 4.53 13.65 -6.06
N GLU A 242 5.76 13.83 -6.55
CA GLU A 242 6.70 12.74 -6.77
C GLU A 242 7.13 12.13 -5.43
N ILE A 243 7.20 10.80 -5.40
CA ILE A 243 7.64 10.01 -4.25
C ILE A 243 9.06 9.53 -4.48
N ASP A 244 9.94 9.81 -3.51
CA ASP A 244 11.33 9.38 -3.56
C ASP A 244 11.46 7.85 -3.53
N ALA A 245 12.26 7.33 -4.44
CA ALA A 245 12.65 5.93 -4.46
C ALA A 245 13.78 5.68 -3.45
N SER A 246 13.48 4.92 -2.40
CA SER A 246 14.45 4.42 -1.44
C SER A 246 14.21 2.94 -1.18
N PRO A 247 15.25 2.10 -1.04
CA PRO A 247 15.13 0.67 -0.75
C PRO A 247 14.36 0.34 0.53
N SER A 248 14.27 1.29 1.47
CA SER A 248 13.58 1.11 2.76
C SER A 248 12.24 1.83 2.86
N LEU A 249 11.84 2.58 1.81
CA LEU A 249 10.59 3.33 1.82
C LEU A 249 9.55 2.65 0.92
N PHE A 250 8.38 2.45 1.52
CA PHE A 250 7.21 1.86 0.90
C PHE A 250 6.09 2.88 0.91
N VAL A 251 5.27 2.88 -0.14
CA VAL A 251 4.05 3.68 -0.18
C VAL A 251 2.88 2.77 0.13
N VAL A 252 2.19 3.01 1.24
CA VAL A 252 0.96 2.31 1.58
C VAL A 252 -0.21 3.18 1.16
N MET A 253 -1.02 2.68 0.23
CA MET A 253 -2.15 3.38 -0.36
C MET A 253 -3.45 2.64 -0.04
N ALA A 254 -4.53 3.40 0.15
CA ALA A 254 -5.89 2.89 0.21
C ALA A 254 -6.50 2.80 -1.19
N GLY A 255 -7.14 1.67 -1.48
CA GLY A 255 -7.96 1.50 -2.66
C GLY A 255 -9.44 1.74 -2.37
N ASP A 256 -10.24 1.54 -3.41
CA ASP A 256 -11.69 1.74 -3.38
C ASP A 256 -12.38 0.90 -2.32
N ALA A 257 -11.98 -0.37 -2.13
CA ALA A 257 -12.65 -1.24 -1.16
C ALA A 257 -12.45 -0.74 0.27
N PHE A 258 -11.35 -0.03 0.56
CA PHE A 258 -11.12 0.56 1.88
C PHE A 258 -11.84 1.90 2.08
N ASN A 259 -12.06 2.66 1.00
CA ASN A 259 -13.04 3.76 1.00
C ASN A 259 -14.43 3.24 1.38
N VAL A 260 -14.88 2.14 0.76
CA VAL A 260 -16.20 1.56 1.06
C VAL A 260 -16.26 1.05 2.50
N TRP A 261 -15.28 0.25 2.92
CA TRP A 261 -15.21 -0.28 4.29
C TRP A 261 -15.26 0.83 5.35
N SER A 262 -14.58 1.95 5.12
CA SER A 262 -14.54 3.09 6.05
C SER A 262 -15.78 3.99 5.99
N ASN A 263 -16.81 3.59 5.24
CA ASN A 263 -18.00 4.37 4.94
C ASN A 263 -17.67 5.76 4.33
N GLY A 264 -16.64 5.79 3.48
CA GLY A 264 -16.21 6.96 2.72
C GLY A 264 -15.30 7.93 3.47
N ARG A 265 -14.74 7.55 4.62
CA ARG A 265 -13.78 8.37 5.38
C ARG A 265 -12.37 8.33 4.76
N ILE A 266 -11.87 7.13 4.46
CA ILE A 266 -10.57 6.94 3.80
C ILE A 266 -10.72 7.25 2.31
N ARG A 267 -9.80 8.02 1.74
CA ARG A 267 -9.83 8.36 0.32
C ARG A 267 -9.12 7.29 -0.51
N PRO A 268 -9.65 6.91 -1.69
CA PRO A 268 -8.86 6.18 -2.67
C PRO A 268 -7.67 7.04 -3.10
N CYS A 269 -6.47 6.48 -3.08
CA CYS A 269 -5.25 7.19 -3.51
C CYS A 269 -5.20 7.29 -5.04
N GLU A 270 -5.42 8.49 -5.58
CA GLU A 270 -5.12 8.75 -7.00
C GLU A 270 -3.61 8.88 -7.20
N HIS A 271 -3.04 8.05 -8.07
CA HIS A 271 -1.61 8.01 -8.36
C HIS A 271 -1.36 7.75 -9.85
N ARG A 272 -0.14 8.06 -10.31
CA ARG A 272 0.34 7.82 -11.69
C ARG A 272 1.81 7.47 -11.69
N VAL A 273 2.33 7.05 -12.84
CA VAL A 273 3.77 6.85 -13.03
C VAL A 273 4.26 7.68 -14.22
N THR A 274 5.29 8.50 -14.01
CA THR A 274 6.00 9.27 -15.04
C THR A 274 7.41 8.71 -15.21
N MET A 275 7.96 8.80 -16.43
CA MET A 275 9.22 8.21 -16.84
C MET A 275 10.18 9.27 -17.36
N ASN A 276 10.98 9.83 -16.44
CA ASN A 276 11.94 10.90 -16.73
C ASN A 276 13.38 10.38 -16.93
N GLY A 277 13.60 9.09 -16.69
CA GLY A 277 14.93 8.48 -16.68
C GLY A 277 15.41 7.93 -18.02
N LYS A 278 16.71 7.60 -18.07
CA LYS A 278 17.37 6.90 -19.21
C LYS A 278 17.52 5.39 -19.00
N LYS A 279 16.89 4.85 -17.96
CA LYS A 279 16.94 3.43 -17.60
C LYS A 279 15.52 2.92 -17.34
N SER A 280 15.31 1.63 -17.59
CA SER A 280 14.08 0.96 -17.20
C SER A 280 13.89 1.02 -15.69
N ARG A 281 12.66 1.31 -15.25
CA ARG A 281 12.27 1.35 -13.84
C ARG A 281 11.54 0.06 -13.48
N TYR A 282 11.86 -0.48 -12.31
CA TYR A 282 11.18 -1.64 -11.75
C TYR A 282 10.49 -1.26 -10.44
N SER A 283 9.27 -1.74 -10.26
CA SER A 283 8.56 -1.64 -8.99
C SER A 283 7.82 -2.93 -8.69
N MET A 284 7.54 -3.16 -7.41
CA MET A 284 6.60 -4.19 -6.99
C MET A 284 5.49 -3.58 -6.16
N GLY A 285 4.31 -4.19 -6.26
CA GLY A 285 3.15 -3.84 -5.46
C GLY A 285 2.56 -5.08 -4.82
N LEU A 286 2.35 -5.07 -3.50
CA LEU A 286 1.50 -6.04 -2.82
C LEU A 286 0.09 -5.46 -2.70
N PHE A 287 -0.89 -6.13 -3.30
CA PHE A 287 -2.27 -5.70 -3.40
C PHE A 287 -3.16 -6.65 -2.60
N SER A 288 -4.01 -6.11 -1.72
CA SER A 288 -4.88 -6.93 -0.87
C SER A 288 -6.36 -6.83 -1.27
N PHE A 289 -7.05 -7.98 -1.24
CA PHE A 289 -8.43 -8.13 -1.67
C PHE A 289 -9.26 -8.87 -0.61
N GLY A 290 -10.59 -8.72 -0.65
CA GLY A 290 -11.52 -9.25 0.37
C GLY A 290 -11.74 -10.76 0.34
N GLY A 291 -10.86 -11.52 -0.33
CA GLY A 291 -10.96 -12.98 -0.46
C GLY A 291 -12.33 -13.47 -0.92
N ASN A 292 -12.71 -14.65 -0.44
CA ASN A 292 -14.03 -15.24 -0.71
C ASN A 292 -15.13 -14.75 0.26
N LYS A 293 -14.85 -13.74 1.09
CA LYS A 293 -15.80 -13.21 2.07
C LYS A 293 -16.42 -11.91 1.57
N MET A 294 -17.68 -11.70 1.93
CA MET A 294 -18.31 -10.40 1.75
C MET A 294 -17.65 -9.37 2.68
N MET A 295 -17.34 -8.19 2.15
CA MET A 295 -16.83 -7.09 2.94
C MET A 295 -17.98 -6.37 3.63
N ARG A 296 -17.83 -6.09 4.94
CA ARG A 296 -18.85 -5.43 5.76
C ARG A 296 -18.32 -4.12 6.34
N ILE A 297 -19.11 -3.06 6.20
CA ILE A 297 -18.86 -1.77 6.85
C ILE A 297 -19.04 -1.94 8.38
N PRO A 298 -18.08 -1.54 9.22
CA PRO A 298 -18.25 -1.56 10.67
C PRO A 298 -19.43 -0.71 11.11
N ASP A 299 -20.23 -1.23 12.03
CA ASP A 299 -21.45 -0.54 12.47
C ASP A 299 -21.07 0.72 13.28
N GLU A 300 -19.91 0.68 13.93
CA GLU A 300 -19.25 1.77 14.65
C GLU A 300 -18.88 2.96 13.74
N LEU A 301 -18.76 2.72 12.42
CA LEU A 301 -18.49 3.77 11.43
C LEU A 301 -19.76 4.43 10.89
N VAL A 302 -20.94 4.10 11.43
CA VAL A 302 -22.23 4.68 11.03
C VAL A 302 -22.85 5.39 12.23
N ASN A 303 -23.15 6.68 12.08
CA ASN A 303 -23.85 7.48 13.08
C ASN A 303 -24.55 8.67 12.42
N ASP A 304 -25.26 9.48 13.19
CA ASP A 304 -26.03 10.62 12.68
C ASP A 304 -25.16 11.64 11.91
N GLN A 305 -23.89 11.81 12.30
CA GLN A 305 -22.95 12.70 11.61
C GLN A 305 -22.33 12.08 10.35
N HIS A 306 -22.28 10.75 10.28
CA HIS A 306 -21.74 9.97 9.16
C HIS A 306 -22.70 8.82 8.85
N PRO A 307 -23.85 9.10 8.22
CA PRO A 307 -24.83 8.08 7.88
C PRO A 307 -24.23 7.07 6.90
N LEU A 308 -24.85 5.91 6.81
CA LEU A 308 -24.43 4.88 5.87
C LEU A 308 -24.52 5.43 4.43
N ARG A 309 -23.43 5.38 3.67
CA ARG A 309 -23.35 5.87 2.28
C ARG A 309 -23.35 4.76 1.24
N TYR A 310 -22.95 3.58 1.66
CA TYR A 310 -22.76 2.41 0.82
C TYR A 310 -23.51 1.21 1.38
N LYS A 311 -23.76 0.21 0.56
CA LYS A 311 -24.36 -1.06 0.96
C LYS A 311 -23.58 -1.62 2.16
N PRO A 312 -24.24 -2.03 3.26
CA PRO A 312 -23.54 -2.50 4.46
C PRO A 312 -22.60 -3.67 4.20
N ILE A 313 -22.93 -4.47 3.19
CA ILE A 313 -22.21 -5.66 2.76
C ILE A 313 -22.03 -5.60 1.24
N PHE A 314 -20.81 -5.82 0.74
CA PHE A 314 -20.53 -5.88 -0.69
C PHE A 314 -19.52 -6.98 -1.04
N ASP A 315 -19.63 -7.51 -2.25
CA ASP A 315 -18.67 -8.47 -2.80
C ASP A 315 -17.58 -7.69 -3.55
N HIS A 316 -16.34 -7.83 -3.08
CA HIS A 316 -15.19 -7.14 -3.64
C HIS A 316 -14.81 -7.71 -5.02
N TYR A 317 -14.85 -9.02 -5.25
CA TYR A 317 -14.50 -9.58 -6.56
C TYR A 317 -15.57 -9.30 -7.61
N GLU A 318 -16.84 -9.25 -7.22
CA GLU A 318 -17.90 -8.77 -8.11
C GLU A 318 -17.74 -7.26 -8.41
N TYR A 319 -17.22 -6.46 -7.48
CA TYR A 319 -16.83 -5.07 -7.77
C TYR A 319 -15.71 -5.00 -8.83
N LEU A 320 -14.71 -5.89 -8.76
CA LEU A 320 -13.66 -5.97 -9.78
C LEU A 320 -14.24 -6.33 -11.16
N ARG A 321 -15.16 -7.30 -11.21
CA ARG A 321 -15.87 -7.70 -12.45
C ARG A 321 -16.75 -6.58 -13.00
N PHE A 322 -17.46 -5.87 -12.12
CA PHE A 322 -18.22 -4.68 -12.48
C PHE A 322 -17.32 -3.62 -13.13
N TYR A 323 -16.19 -3.29 -12.50
CA TYR A 323 -15.26 -2.32 -13.05
C TYR A 323 -14.67 -2.78 -14.39
N ASP A 324 -14.30 -4.07 -14.51
CA ASP A 324 -13.76 -4.62 -15.74
C ASP A 324 -14.76 -4.53 -16.91
N LYS A 325 -16.06 -4.64 -16.62
CA LYS A 325 -17.14 -4.49 -17.60
C LYS A 325 -17.44 -3.03 -17.92
N GLU A 326 -17.68 -2.19 -16.91
CA GLU A 326 -18.22 -0.84 -17.10
C GLU A 326 -17.12 0.21 -17.35
N LYS A 327 -15.86 -0.07 -16.98
CA LYS A 327 -14.68 0.78 -17.21
C LYS A 327 -14.84 2.24 -16.73
N ILE A 328 -15.67 2.49 -15.71
CA ILE A 328 -15.87 3.82 -15.12
C ILE A 328 -14.57 4.24 -14.42
N LYS A 329 -13.88 5.26 -14.95
CA LYS A 329 -12.54 5.65 -14.47
C LYS A 329 -12.57 6.45 -13.17
N GLU A 330 -13.53 7.36 -13.01
CA GLU A 330 -13.57 8.25 -11.84
C GLU A 330 -13.90 7.46 -10.57
N PRO A 331 -13.02 7.44 -9.54
CA PRO A 331 -13.14 6.55 -8.40
C PRO A 331 -14.46 6.65 -7.64
N TYR A 332 -14.92 7.85 -7.32
CA TYR A 332 -16.14 8.01 -6.51
C TYR A 332 -17.39 7.59 -7.30
N SER A 333 -17.41 7.83 -8.61
CA SER A 333 -18.49 7.45 -9.50
C SER A 333 -18.62 5.94 -9.62
N ARG A 334 -17.50 5.21 -9.80
CA ARG A 334 -17.53 3.74 -9.87
C ARG A 334 -17.88 3.09 -8.54
N ILE A 335 -17.37 3.64 -7.43
CA ILE A 335 -17.74 3.19 -6.09
C ILE A 335 -19.24 3.40 -5.86
N GLN A 336 -19.76 4.60 -6.14
CA GLN A 336 -21.18 4.89 -5.97
C GLN A 336 -22.07 4.03 -6.85
N ALA A 337 -21.68 3.77 -8.10
CA ALA A 337 -22.46 2.98 -9.04
C ALA A 337 -22.68 1.54 -8.57
N TYR A 338 -21.68 0.91 -7.95
CA TYR A 338 -21.78 -0.47 -7.47
C TYR A 338 -22.13 -0.57 -5.99
N CYS A 339 -21.45 0.18 -5.12
CA CYS A 339 -21.59 0.11 -3.67
C CYS A 339 -22.60 1.11 -3.11
N GLY A 340 -23.03 2.14 -3.84
CA GLY A 340 -23.96 3.14 -3.33
C GLY A 340 -25.29 2.56 -2.84
N ILE A 341 -25.81 3.10 -1.74
CA ILE A 341 -27.23 2.93 -1.43
C ILE A 341 -28.05 3.82 -2.38
N SER A 342 -29.09 3.26 -2.99
CA SER A 342 -30.06 4.08 -3.70
C SER A 342 -30.80 4.93 -2.70
N SER A 343 -30.93 6.23 -2.95
CA SER A 343 -31.67 7.19 -2.13
C SER A 343 -33.20 6.98 -2.13
N LEU A 344 -33.66 5.76 -2.43
CA LEU A 344 -35.06 5.35 -2.55
C LEU A 344 -35.49 4.40 -1.40
N GLN A 345 -34.87 4.49 -0.22
CA GLN A 345 -35.35 3.79 0.98
C GLN A 345 -36.00 4.75 1.97
#